data_AF-G0L760-F1
#
_entry.id   AF-G0L760-F1
#
_cell.length_a   1.000
_cell.length_b   1.000
_cell.length_c   1.000
_cell.angle_alpha   90.00
_cell.angle_beta   90.00
_cell.angle_gamma   90.00
#
_symmetry.space_group_name_H-M   'P 1'
#
loop_
_entity.id
_entity.type
_entity.pdbx_description
1 polymer ?
#
loop_
_entity_poly.entity_id
_entity_poly.type
_entity_poly.pdbx_seq_one_letter_code
_entity_poly.pdbx_strand_id
1 'polypeptide(L)'
;MYGFEERDGENTIARSGNFLNQSLGYNSLESGDVDLQLAESGAFEESSIYQMARLNYRYNDKYLLTFTTRRDGFSGFGSDKKFGIFPSLGLAWTLSNEKFINKALPGLTNLNFRATYGQTAKRTVERTI
;
A
#
# COMPACT_ATOMS: atom_id res chain seq x y z
N MET A 1 -14.77 6.42 5.43
CA MET A 1 -14.08 5.38 6.21
C MET A 1 -12.73 5.93 6.63
N TYR A 2 -12.35 5.74 7.88
CA TYR A 2 -11.08 6.19 8.45
C TYR A 2 -10.36 4.97 9.06
N GLY A 3 -9.05 4.92 8.93
CA GLY A 3 -8.23 3.91 9.59
C GLY A 3 -6.84 4.44 9.93
N PHE A 4 -6.27 3.87 10.98
CA PHE A 4 -4.95 4.16 11.52
C PHE A 4 -4.19 2.85 11.67
N GLU A 5 -2.90 2.86 11.34
CA GLU A 5 -2.00 1.71 11.45
C GLU A 5 -0.65 2.22 11.97
N GLU A 6 -0.10 1.52 12.95
CA GLU A 6 1.19 1.84 13.57
C GLU A 6 2.08 0.59 13.50
N ARG A 7 3.35 0.78 13.12
CA ARG A 7 4.34 -0.27 13.06
C ARG A 7 5.64 0.23 13.69
N ASP A 8 5.99 -0.37 14.80
CA ASP A 8 7.25 -0.21 15.48
C ASP A 8 8.12 -1.46 15.32
N GLY A 9 9.43 -1.30 15.45
CA GLY A 9 10.35 -2.41 15.48
C GLY A 9 11.75 -1.98 15.87
N GLU A 10 12.34 -2.73 16.77
CA GLU A 10 13.73 -2.58 17.19
C GLU A 10 14.55 -3.79 16.73
N ASN A 11 15.80 -3.54 16.35
CA ASN A 11 16.79 -4.59 16.19
C ASN A 11 18.08 -4.18 16.88
N THR A 12 18.81 -5.19 17.32
CA THR A 12 20.21 -5.04 17.70
C THR A 12 21.00 -6.09 16.96
N ILE A 13 22.04 -5.66 16.27
CA ILE A 13 23.00 -6.53 15.59
C ILE A 13 24.31 -6.44 16.36
N ALA A 14 24.74 -7.57 16.91
CA ALA A 14 26.07 -7.73 17.48
C ALA A 14 26.89 -8.64 16.56
N ARG A 15 28.07 -8.18 16.13
CA ARG A 15 29.01 -8.91 15.31
C ARG A 15 30.41 -8.82 15.90
N SER A 16 31.16 -9.90 15.74
CA SER A 16 32.55 -10.00 16.19
C SER A 16 33.28 -11.01 15.30
N GLY A 17 34.55 -10.78 15.01
CA GLY A 17 35.38 -11.59 14.11
C GLY A 17 36.74 -11.90 14.73
N ASN A 18 37.51 -12.81 14.10
CA ASN A 18 38.83 -13.26 14.57
C ASN A 18 38.87 -13.71 16.04
N PHE A 19 38.46 -14.95 16.30
CA PHE A 19 38.51 -15.53 17.64
C PHE A 19 39.87 -16.19 17.90
N LEU A 20 40.55 -15.79 18.98
CA LEU A 20 41.83 -16.39 19.42
C LEU A 20 41.68 -17.88 19.79
N ASN A 21 40.49 -18.28 20.23
CA ASN A 21 40.17 -19.66 20.60
C ASN A 21 38.86 -20.11 19.92
N GLN A 22 38.98 -20.90 18.86
CA GLN A 22 37.84 -21.43 18.09
C GLN A 22 37.09 -22.58 18.80
N SER A 23 37.60 -23.07 19.93
CA SER A 23 37.00 -24.18 20.70
C SER A 23 35.71 -23.76 21.43
N LEU A 24 35.55 -22.47 21.74
CA LEU A 24 34.37 -21.90 22.42
C LEU A 24 33.18 -21.67 21.47
N GLY A 25 33.34 -21.93 20.17
CA GLY A 25 32.29 -21.81 19.17
C GLY A 25 31.86 -20.36 18.88
N TYR A 26 30.82 -20.21 18.05
CA TYR A 26 30.33 -18.92 17.51
C TYR A 26 29.58 -18.03 18.52
N ASN A 27 29.39 -18.50 19.77
CA ASN A 27 28.57 -17.80 20.78
C ASN A 27 29.37 -16.81 21.65
N SER A 28 30.70 -16.75 21.50
CA SER A 28 31.57 -15.91 22.34
C SER A 28 31.97 -14.61 21.63
N LEU A 29 30.98 -13.76 21.30
CA LEU A 29 31.20 -12.49 20.58
C LEU A 29 32.20 -11.56 21.28
N GLU A 30 32.26 -11.60 22.61
CA GLU A 30 33.20 -10.85 23.45
C GLU A 30 34.67 -11.28 23.32
N SER A 31 34.92 -12.49 22.80
CA SER A 31 36.26 -13.09 22.67
C SER A 31 36.88 -12.91 21.28
N GLY A 32 36.16 -12.27 20.36
CA GLY A 32 36.71 -11.86 19.06
C GLY A 32 37.49 -10.55 19.17
N ASP A 33 38.27 -10.26 18.13
CA ASP A 33 39.12 -9.07 18.04
C ASP A 33 38.33 -7.77 18.30
N VAL A 34 38.82 -6.93 19.22
CA VAL A 34 38.16 -5.70 19.66
C VAL A 34 37.92 -4.74 18.49
N ASP A 35 38.82 -4.73 17.50
CA ASP A 35 38.69 -3.87 16.32
C ASP A 35 37.58 -4.34 15.35
N LEU A 36 37.06 -5.57 15.54
CA LEU A 36 36.00 -6.18 14.73
C LEU A 36 34.68 -6.35 15.51
N GLN A 37 34.64 -5.92 16.78
CA GLN A 37 33.42 -5.90 17.57
C GLN A 37 32.55 -4.71 17.14
N LEU A 38 31.39 -5.02 16.56
CA LEU A 38 30.39 -4.04 16.14
C LEU A 38 29.07 -4.35 16.83
N ALA A 39 28.58 -3.37 17.60
CA ALA A 39 27.25 -3.37 18.17
C ALA A 39 26.47 -2.22 17.54
N GLU A 40 25.60 -2.54 16.59
CA GLU A 40 24.70 -1.58 15.97
C GLU A 40 23.29 -1.80 16.51
N SER A 41 22.62 -0.70 16.84
CA SER A 41 21.21 -0.71 17.22
C SER A 41 20.43 0.15 16.24
N GLY A 42 19.24 -0.31 15.89
CA GLY A 42 18.33 0.41 15.02
C GLY A 42 16.91 0.29 15.54
N ALA A 43 16.18 1.40 15.50
CA ALA A 43 14.76 1.43 15.79
C ALA A 43 14.04 2.13 14.63
N PHE A 44 12.83 1.69 14.31
CA PHE A 44 11.94 2.40 13.41
C PHE A 44 10.54 2.48 14.01
N GLU A 45 9.87 3.61 13.78
CA GLU A 45 8.48 3.86 14.13
C GLU A 45 7.77 4.47 12.92
N GLU A 46 6.76 3.78 12.41
CA GLU A 46 6.02 4.16 11.22
C GLU A 46 4.52 4.20 11.54
N SER A 47 3.87 5.36 11.40
CA SER A 47 2.42 5.50 11.53
C SER A 47 1.79 5.92 10.21
N SER A 48 0.69 5.26 9.85
CA SER A 48 -0.09 5.51 8.64
C SER A 48 -1.52 5.89 9.01
N ILE A 49 -2.04 6.93 8.38
CA ILE A 49 -3.46 7.28 8.41
C ILE A 49 -4.04 7.19 7.02
N TYR A 50 -5.24 6.65 6.89
CA TYR A 50 -5.95 6.70 5.62
C TYR A 50 -7.41 7.12 5.79
N GLN A 51 -7.88 7.88 4.82
CA GLN A 51 -9.26 8.35 4.70
C GLN A 51 -9.79 7.96 3.32
N MET A 52 -10.94 7.30 3.27
CA MET A 52 -11.58 6.93 2.03
C MET A 52 -13.02 7.41 1.98
N ALA A 53 -13.41 8.02 0.87
CA ALA A 53 -14.78 8.35 0.53
C ALA A 53 -15.16 7.69 -0.80
N ARG A 54 -16.35 7.08 -0.84
CA ARG A 54 -16.89 6.45 -2.04
C ARG A 54 -18.34 6.86 -2.21
N LEU A 55 -18.67 7.35 -3.40
CA LEU A 55 -20.01 7.72 -3.84
C LEU A 55 -20.40 6.78 -4.98
N ASN A 56 -21.60 6.21 -4.89
CA ASN A 56 -22.19 5.40 -5.94
C ASN A 56 -23.54 6.01 -6.32
N TYR A 57 -23.71 6.29 -7.60
CA TYR A 57 -24.96 6.77 -8.16
C TYR A 57 -25.44 5.79 -9.23
N ARG A 58 -26.64 5.25 -9.03
CA ARG A 58 -27.25 4.32 -9.98
C ARG A 58 -28.52 4.94 -10.54
N TYR A 59 -28.62 4.97 -11.85
CA TYR A 59 -29.81 5.46 -12.55
C TYR A 59 -30.43 4.37 -13.41
N ASN A 60 -31.69 4.06 -13.11
CA ASN A 60 -32.53 3.10 -13.83
C ASN A 60 -31.89 1.73 -14.06
N ASP A 61 -30.99 1.31 -13.15
CA ASP A 61 -30.21 0.07 -13.24
C ASP A 61 -29.48 -0.13 -14.60
N LYS A 62 -29.23 0.98 -15.29
CA LYS A 62 -28.54 1.06 -16.58
C LYS A 62 -27.20 1.74 -16.44
N TYR A 63 -27.17 2.82 -15.68
CA TYR A 63 -25.99 3.64 -15.53
C TYR A 63 -25.55 3.59 -14.07
N LEU A 64 -24.29 3.27 -13.85
CA LEU A 64 -23.64 3.30 -12.55
C LEU A 64 -22.42 4.21 -12.65
N LEU A 65 -22.44 5.28 -11.88
CA LEU A 65 -21.29 6.14 -11.66
C LEU A 65 -20.73 5.85 -10.27
N THR A 66 -19.44 5.53 -10.21
CA THR A 66 -18.72 5.33 -8.96
C THR A 66 -17.59 6.34 -8.89
N PHE A 67 -17.60 7.17 -7.87
CA PHE A 67 -16.48 8.04 -7.55
C PHE A 67 -15.86 7.58 -6.23
N THR A 68 -14.56 7.35 -6.21
CA THR A 68 -13.84 6.99 -4.98
C THR A 68 -12.62 7.89 -4.86
N THR A 69 -12.45 8.53 -3.71
CA THR A 69 -11.21 9.24 -3.36
C THR A 69 -10.62 8.63 -2.11
N ARG A 70 -9.31 8.45 -2.13
CA ARG A 70 -8.53 7.96 -1.00
C ARG A 70 -7.42 8.95 -0.68
N ARG A 71 -7.27 9.31 0.58
CA ARG A 71 -6.17 10.11 1.11
C ARG A 71 -5.37 9.24 2.06
N ASP A 72 -4.11 9.01 1.75
CA ASP A 72 -3.18 8.25 2.60
C ASP A 72 -2.11 9.21 3.13
N GLY A 73 -1.84 9.16 4.42
CA GLY A 73 -0.72 9.81 5.08
C GLY A 73 0.18 8.79 5.77
N PHE A 74 1.48 9.04 5.77
CA PHE A 74 2.49 8.17 6.35
C PHE A 74 3.52 9.02 7.07
N SER A 75 3.93 8.63 8.27
CA SER A 75 4.82 9.40 9.15
C SER A 75 6.23 9.53 8.60
N GLY A 76 6.66 8.60 7.73
CA GLY A 76 7.95 8.67 7.03
C GLY A 76 8.00 9.66 5.86
N PHE A 77 6.88 10.32 5.50
CA PHE A 77 6.92 11.41 4.53
C PHE A 77 7.43 12.70 5.19
N GLY A 78 8.46 13.30 4.58
CA GLY A 78 9.05 14.57 5.04
C GLY A 78 8.02 15.69 5.24
N SER A 79 8.38 16.66 6.08
CA SER A 79 7.55 17.76 6.61
C SER A 79 6.62 18.44 5.60
N ASP A 80 7.05 18.51 4.33
CA ASP A 80 6.40 19.31 3.29
C ASP A 80 5.23 18.64 2.56
N LYS A 81 5.12 17.30 2.53
CA LYS A 81 3.97 16.59 1.90
C LYS A 81 3.65 15.26 2.59
N LYS A 82 2.98 15.35 3.74
CA LYS A 82 2.59 14.20 4.56
C LYS A 82 1.41 13.35 4.01
N PHE A 83 0.80 13.77 2.90
CA PHE A 83 -0.43 13.14 2.37
C PHE A 83 -0.44 13.03 0.84
N GLY A 84 -0.77 11.84 0.33
CA GLY A 84 -1.12 11.60 -1.07
C GLY A 84 -2.62 11.42 -1.23
N ILE A 85 -3.20 12.00 -2.29
CA ILE A 85 -4.61 11.86 -2.64
C ILE A 85 -4.74 11.11 -3.97
N PHE A 86 -5.56 10.07 -3.97
CA PHE A 86 -5.75 9.11 -5.05
C PHE A 86 -7.22 9.07 -5.45
N PRO A 87 -7.66 9.96 -6.35
CA PRO A 87 -9.00 9.90 -6.90
C PRO A 87 -9.11 8.80 -7.95
N SER A 88 -10.29 8.20 -8.03
CA SER A 88 -10.69 7.24 -9.04
C SER A 88 -12.14 7.44 -9.41
N LEU A 89 -12.42 7.27 -10.69
CA LEU A 89 -13.73 7.42 -11.30
C LEU A 89 -14.03 6.13 -12.10
N GLY A 90 -15.23 5.62 -11.92
CA GLY A 90 -15.75 4.46 -12.63
C GLY A 90 -17.11 4.77 -13.23
N LEU A 91 -17.29 4.38 -14.48
CA LEU A 91 -18.55 4.40 -15.20
C LEU A 91 -18.87 2.96 -15.63
N ALA A 92 -20.06 2.49 -15.32
CA ALA A 92 -20.59 1.26 -15.86
C ALA A 92 -21.95 1.52 -16.53
N TRP A 93 -22.14 0.89 -17.67
CA TRP A 93 -23.33 1.00 -18.49
C TRP A 93 -23.82 -0.39 -18.90
N THR A 94 -24.98 -0.76 -18.42
CA THR A 94 -25.69 -2.00 -18.76
C THR A 94 -26.54 -1.75 -20.00
N LEU A 95 -25.97 -2.10 -21.16
CA LEU A 95 -26.58 -1.98 -22.48
C LEU A 95 -27.73 -2.97 -22.65
N SER A 96 -27.69 -4.14 -21.99
CA SER A 96 -28.78 -5.13 -22.05
C SER A 96 -30.10 -4.63 -21.47
N ASN A 97 -30.08 -3.62 -20.60
CA ASN A 97 -31.30 -3.01 -20.06
C ASN A 97 -31.89 -1.94 -21.01
N GLU A 98 -31.25 -1.66 -22.14
CA GLU A 98 -31.74 -0.68 -23.10
C GLU A 98 -32.83 -1.22 -24.01
N LYS A 99 -33.89 -0.40 -24.20
CA LYS A 99 -35.02 -0.77 -25.06
C LYS A 99 -34.61 -0.92 -26.52
N PHE A 100 -33.55 -0.23 -26.96
CA PHE A 100 -33.05 -0.31 -28.33
C PHE A 100 -32.18 -1.54 -28.57
N ILE A 101 -31.31 -1.91 -27.61
CA ILE A 101 -30.49 -3.13 -27.69
C ILE A 101 -31.38 -4.38 -27.66
N ASN A 102 -32.36 -4.43 -26.75
CA ASN A 102 -33.31 -5.54 -26.69
C ASN A 102 -34.11 -5.71 -28.00
N LYS A 103 -34.39 -4.62 -28.71
CA LYS A 103 -35.09 -4.66 -30.00
C LYS A 103 -34.16 -5.04 -31.16
N ALA A 104 -32.92 -4.56 -31.16
CA ALA A 104 -31.97 -4.83 -32.24
C ALA A 104 -31.33 -6.22 -32.13
N LEU A 105 -31.14 -6.73 -30.91
CA LEU A 105 -30.47 -8.00 -30.60
C LEU A 105 -31.27 -8.77 -29.54
N PRO A 106 -32.43 -9.36 -29.91
CA PRO A 106 -33.33 -10.05 -28.97
C PRO A 106 -32.73 -11.31 -28.30
N GLY A 107 -31.59 -11.81 -28.79
CA GLY A 107 -30.85 -12.93 -28.17
C GLY A 107 -29.75 -12.51 -27.19
N LEU A 108 -29.48 -11.21 -27.02
CA LEU A 108 -28.41 -10.71 -26.18
C LEU A 108 -28.89 -10.51 -24.74
N THR A 109 -28.59 -11.46 -23.86
CA THR A 109 -29.10 -11.49 -22.48
C THR A 109 -28.36 -10.55 -21.52
N ASN A 110 -27.05 -10.34 -21.70
CA ASN A 110 -26.27 -9.51 -20.80
C ASN A 110 -25.09 -8.84 -21.51
N LEU A 111 -25.14 -7.50 -21.58
CA LEU A 111 -24.05 -6.69 -22.09
C LEU A 111 -23.80 -5.53 -21.14
N ASN A 112 -22.63 -5.54 -20.52
CA ASN A 112 -22.19 -4.53 -19.57
C ASN A 112 -20.89 -3.92 -20.06
N PHE A 113 -20.87 -2.62 -20.23
CA PHE A 113 -19.67 -1.85 -20.46
C PHE A 113 -19.19 -1.25 -19.14
N ARG A 114 -17.89 -1.32 -18.86
CA ARG A 114 -17.30 -0.68 -17.68
C ARG A 114 -15.98 -0.02 -18.07
N ALA A 115 -15.85 1.24 -17.70
CA ALA A 115 -14.64 2.01 -17.82
C ALA A 115 -14.26 2.57 -16.44
N THR A 116 -13.00 2.45 -16.08
CA THR A 116 -12.48 2.99 -14.81
C THR A 116 -11.19 3.71 -15.08
N TYR A 117 -11.02 4.87 -14.47
CA TYR A 117 -9.82 5.68 -14.54
C TYR A 117 -9.47 6.18 -13.14
N GLY A 118 -8.24 6.02 -12.71
CA GLY A 118 -7.82 6.43 -11.38
C GLY A 118 -6.31 6.49 -11.24
N GLN A 119 -5.88 7.22 -10.23
CA GLN A 119 -4.47 7.30 -9.86
C GLN A 119 -4.20 6.37 -8.67
N THR A 120 -3.07 5.67 -8.72
CA THR A 120 -2.60 4.78 -7.64
C THR A 120 -1.21 5.24 -7.23
N ALA A 121 -0.95 5.41 -5.93
CA ALA A 121 0.42 5.55 -5.43
C ALA A 121 1.09 4.20 -5.27
N LYS A 122 2.37 4.14 -5.64
CA LYS A 122 3.29 3.12 -5.16
C LYS A 122 3.91 3.61 -3.86
N ARG A 123 3.76 2.83 -2.79
CA ARG A 123 4.49 3.02 -1.52
C ARG A 123 5.89 2.41 -1.65
N THR A 124 6.65 2.79 -2.68
CA THR A 124 8.03 2.35 -2.77
C THR A 124 8.87 3.38 -2.02
N VAL A 125 9.19 3.07 -0.76
CA VAL A 125 10.33 3.69 -0.10
C VAL A 125 11.54 3.21 -0.89
N GLU A 126 12.09 4.09 -1.71
CA GLU A 126 13.40 3.88 -2.32
C GLU A 126 14.41 3.93 -1.16
N ARG A 127 14.68 2.78 -0.55
CA ARG A 127 15.88 2.62 0.29
C ARG A 127 17.06 2.55 -0.68
N THR A 128 17.55 3.71 -1.10
CA THR A 128 18.90 3.79 -1.67
C THR A 128 19.88 3.47 -0.54
N ILE A 129 20.56 2.35 -0.68
CA ILE A 129 21.73 1.96 0.12
C ILE A 129 22.98 2.64 -0.43
#